data_AF-A4IBU5-F1
#
_entry.id   AF-A4IBU5-F1
#
_cell.length_a   1.000
_cell.length_b   1.000
_cell.length_c   1.000
_cell.angle_alpha   90.00
_cell.angle_beta   90.00
_cell.angle_gamma   90.00
#
_symmetry.space_group_name_H-M   'P 1'
#
loop_
_entity.id
_entity.type
_entity.pdbx_description
1 polymer ?
#
loop_
_entity_poly.entity_id
_entity_poly.type
_entity_poly.pdbx_seq_one_letter_code
_entity_poly.pdbx_strand_id
1 'polypeptide(L)'
;MSAETFRERTLATQYQPRQHLPPNFSDVLKEYAREVLRNQPSDILEWSAAYFKKLALETDPLQAKQPPPDHYTPLVEDPERAILANKMVKVFSTMDVSESGRLPVSEVRRALTEAFELTESQALYLITAPFTTIIEDDGSRMTGDAIEYSPFSHAAVRTIQYFQQHHDFSFDVDSSDTCATVHGMNRYDIEQGFLRIFRLLDEAGTGRLLLQDYQGALENAPYHLTHRDICVLRLECDTCGGEGDTGPREVEYEKELPHIFERLLLAEAFNLFEEEGQS
;
A
#
# COMPACT_ATOMS: atom_id res chain seq x y z
N MET A 1 -3.73 -3.31 30.44
CA MET A 1 -4.88 -3.86 29.68
C MET A 1 -5.90 -2.76 29.53
N SER A 2 -5.83 -2.01 28.43
CA SER A 2 -6.72 -0.87 28.17
C SER A 2 -8.10 -1.41 27.80
N ALA A 3 -9.13 -1.01 28.54
CA ALA A 3 -10.50 -1.41 28.32
C ALA A 3 -11.12 -0.45 27.29
N GLU A 4 -11.12 -0.85 26.02
CA GLU A 4 -11.89 -0.16 24.97
C GLU A 4 -13.34 0.00 25.44
N THR A 5 -13.75 1.25 25.58
CA THR A 5 -15.05 1.64 26.08
C THR A 5 -16.12 1.29 25.06
N PHE A 6 -17.31 0.91 25.54
CA PHE A 6 -18.47 0.60 24.68
C PHE A 6 -18.77 1.71 23.64
N ARG A 7 -18.40 2.95 23.96
CA ARG A 7 -18.54 4.12 23.11
C ARG A 7 -17.63 4.07 21.87
N GLU A 8 -16.39 3.58 22.01
CA GLU A 8 -15.44 3.39 20.91
C GLU A 8 -15.94 2.31 19.93
N ARG A 9 -16.50 1.21 20.45
CA ARG A 9 -17.14 0.16 19.63
C ARG A 9 -18.36 0.65 18.85
N THR A 10 -19.11 1.63 19.37
CA THR A 10 -20.29 2.18 18.69
C THR A 10 -19.99 3.28 17.67
N LEU A 11 -18.83 3.95 17.76
CA LEU A 11 -18.40 4.92 16.74
C LEU A 11 -17.93 4.22 15.46
N ALA A 12 -17.25 3.09 15.60
CA ALA A 12 -16.80 2.25 14.48
C ALA A 12 -17.97 1.67 13.64
N THR A 13 -19.18 1.62 14.19
CA THR A 13 -20.36 1.09 13.49
C THR A 13 -21.23 2.15 12.82
N GLN A 14 -20.99 3.45 13.08
CA GLN A 14 -21.86 4.52 12.55
C GLN A 14 -21.70 4.78 11.05
N TYR A 15 -20.58 4.37 10.44
CA TYR A 15 -20.28 4.58 9.02
C TYR A 15 -20.05 3.30 8.24
N GLN A 16 -20.47 2.14 8.77
CA GLN A 16 -20.27 0.88 8.07
C GLN A 16 -21.32 0.72 6.95
N PRO A 17 -20.97 0.89 5.66
CA PRO A 17 -21.88 0.51 4.59
C PRO A 17 -22.12 -0.99 4.71
N ARG A 18 -23.39 -1.40 4.75
CA ARG A 18 -23.73 -2.83 4.60
C ARG A 18 -23.20 -3.28 3.26
N GLN A 19 -22.16 -4.10 3.26
CA GLN A 19 -21.60 -4.66 2.04
C GLN A 19 -22.68 -5.52 1.37
N HIS A 20 -23.32 -4.97 0.34
CA HIS A 20 -24.19 -5.72 -0.55
C HIS A 20 -23.30 -6.46 -1.54
N LEU A 21 -23.44 -7.78 -1.62
CA LEU A 21 -22.83 -8.55 -2.71
C LEU A 21 -23.35 -8.00 -4.05
N PRO A 22 -22.48 -7.85 -5.07
CA PRO A 22 -22.92 -7.49 -6.41
C PRO A 22 -24.05 -8.40 -6.91
N PRO A 23 -25.06 -7.89 -7.63
CA PRO A 23 -26.18 -8.70 -8.11
C PRO A 23 -25.73 -9.87 -9.00
N ASN A 24 -24.58 -9.73 -9.67
CA ASN A 24 -23.97 -10.75 -10.53
C ASN A 24 -22.90 -11.60 -9.83
N PHE A 25 -22.79 -11.53 -8.49
CA PHE A 25 -21.79 -12.31 -7.77
C PHE A 25 -22.05 -13.81 -7.96
N SER A 26 -21.06 -14.52 -8.49
CA SER A 26 -21.15 -15.93 -8.88
C SER A 26 -21.66 -16.80 -7.72
N ASP A 27 -22.74 -17.55 -7.96
CA ASP A 27 -23.31 -18.46 -6.96
C ASP A 27 -22.32 -19.56 -6.56
N VAL A 28 -21.42 -19.94 -7.46
CA VAL A 28 -20.31 -20.86 -7.19
C VAL A 28 -19.39 -20.32 -6.09
N LEU A 29 -19.08 -19.02 -6.11
CA LEU A 29 -18.23 -18.39 -5.10
C LEU A 29 -18.97 -18.23 -3.76
N LYS A 30 -20.28 -17.99 -3.78
CA LYS A 30 -21.09 -17.96 -2.55
C LYS A 30 -21.08 -19.33 -1.87
N GLU A 31 -21.25 -20.39 -2.65
CA GLU A 31 -21.27 -21.76 -2.12
C GLU A 31 -19.88 -22.21 -1.66
N TYR A 32 -18.85 -21.87 -2.43
CA TYR A 32 -17.45 -22.05 -2.01
C TYR A 32 -17.17 -21.38 -0.66
N ALA A 33 -17.56 -20.11 -0.49
CA ALA A 33 -17.35 -19.39 0.78
C ALA A 33 -18.10 -20.07 1.95
N ARG A 34 -19.32 -20.56 1.73
CA ARG A 34 -20.07 -21.33 2.74
C ARG A 34 -19.38 -22.64 3.10
N GLU A 35 -18.87 -23.37 2.12
CA GLU A 35 -18.19 -24.65 2.35
C GLU A 35 -16.83 -24.47 3.02
N VAL A 36 -16.09 -23.40 2.73
CA VAL A 36 -14.87 -23.03 3.49
C VAL A 36 -15.21 -22.77 4.96
N LEU A 37 -16.22 -21.93 5.22
CA LEU A 37 -16.64 -21.60 6.59
C LEU A 37 -17.16 -22.82 7.37
N ARG A 38 -17.74 -23.80 6.66
CA ARG A 38 -18.25 -25.05 7.23
C ARG A 38 -17.15 -26.05 7.56
N ASN A 39 -16.18 -26.23 6.66
CA ASN A 39 -15.15 -27.26 6.80
C ASN A 39 -13.91 -26.77 7.57
N GLN A 40 -13.68 -25.45 7.64
CA GLN A 40 -12.53 -24.83 8.33
C GLN A 40 -11.21 -25.54 7.99
N PRO A 41 -10.83 -25.62 6.70
CA PRO A 41 -9.63 -26.36 6.30
C PRO A 41 -8.35 -25.70 6.85
N SER A 42 -7.39 -26.52 7.26
CA SER A 42 -6.08 -26.05 7.72
C SER A 42 -5.23 -25.48 6.59
N ASP A 43 -5.39 -26.00 5.37
CA ASP A 43 -4.80 -25.46 4.15
C ASP A 43 -5.94 -25.11 3.19
N ILE A 44 -6.24 -23.81 3.09
CA ILE A 44 -7.32 -23.32 2.24
C ILE A 44 -7.02 -23.53 0.76
N LEU A 45 -5.76 -23.47 0.32
CA LEU A 45 -5.39 -23.57 -1.10
C LEU A 45 -5.56 -25.01 -1.60
N GLU A 46 -5.05 -25.98 -0.84
CA GLU A 46 -5.21 -27.40 -1.17
C GLU A 46 -6.69 -27.80 -1.14
N TRP A 47 -7.42 -27.38 -0.12
CA TRP A 47 -8.85 -27.66 0.00
C TRP A 47 -9.66 -27.03 -1.14
N SER A 48 -9.34 -25.80 -1.53
CA SER A 48 -9.98 -25.11 -2.66
C SER A 48 -9.77 -25.85 -3.97
N ALA A 49 -8.54 -26.30 -4.23
CA ALA A 49 -8.22 -27.06 -5.44
C ALA A 49 -9.03 -28.36 -5.49
N ALA A 50 -9.17 -29.07 -4.37
CA ALA A 50 -9.99 -30.27 -4.27
C ALA A 50 -11.49 -29.97 -4.45
N TYR A 51 -12.00 -28.90 -3.83
CA TYR A 51 -13.38 -28.45 -3.95
C TYR A 51 -13.76 -28.15 -5.40
N PHE A 52 -13.00 -27.29 -6.09
CA PHE A 52 -13.28 -26.94 -7.48
C PHE A 52 -13.07 -28.11 -8.44
N LYS A 53 -12.11 -29.01 -8.17
CA LYS A 53 -11.96 -30.24 -8.94
C LYS A 53 -13.19 -31.14 -8.82
N LYS A 54 -13.74 -31.29 -7.60
CA LYS A 54 -14.97 -32.05 -7.37
C LYS A 54 -16.18 -31.38 -8.04
N LEU A 55 -16.30 -30.05 -7.92
CA LEU A 55 -17.38 -29.30 -8.56
C LEU A 55 -17.33 -29.39 -10.09
N ALA A 56 -16.13 -29.36 -10.69
CA ALA A 56 -15.94 -29.56 -12.12
C ALA A 56 -16.35 -30.98 -12.57
N LEU A 57 -15.98 -32.00 -11.78
CA LEU A 57 -16.40 -33.40 -12.01
C LEU A 57 -17.92 -33.59 -11.96
N GLU A 58 -18.61 -32.85 -11.07
CA GLU A 58 -20.07 -32.89 -10.93
C GLU A 58 -20.80 -32.15 -12.05
N THR A 59 -20.24 -31.04 -12.54
CA THR A 59 -20.87 -30.18 -13.56
C THR A 59 -20.71 -30.74 -14.97
N ASP A 60 -19.53 -31.27 -15.31
CA ASP A 60 -19.30 -31.94 -16.60
C ASP A 60 -18.18 -32.99 -16.46
N PRO A 61 -18.53 -34.29 -16.32
CA PRO A 61 -17.54 -35.36 -16.17
C PRO A 61 -16.64 -35.54 -17.41
N LEU A 62 -16.99 -34.95 -18.56
CA LEU A 62 -16.16 -34.99 -19.77
C LEU A 62 -15.07 -33.90 -19.75
N GLN A 63 -15.30 -32.77 -19.11
CA GLN A 63 -14.28 -31.71 -18.96
C GLN A 63 -13.31 -31.98 -17.80
N ALA A 64 -13.74 -32.77 -16.81
CA ALA A 64 -12.96 -33.02 -15.62
C ALA A 64 -11.91 -34.15 -15.75
N LYS A 65 -11.85 -34.82 -16.91
CA LYS A 65 -10.80 -35.80 -17.23
C LYS A 65 -9.59 -35.08 -17.82
N GLN A 66 -8.75 -34.58 -16.91
CA GLN A 66 -7.52 -33.84 -17.17
C GLN A 66 -7.75 -32.54 -17.97
N PRO A 67 -7.48 -31.35 -17.40
CA PRO A 67 -7.21 -30.22 -18.27
C PRO A 67 -6.11 -30.67 -19.25
N PRO A 68 -6.23 -30.38 -20.55
CA PRO A 68 -5.11 -30.55 -21.47
C PRO A 68 -3.86 -29.94 -20.80
N PRO A 69 -2.68 -30.57 -20.88
CA PRO A 69 -1.46 -29.97 -20.32
C PRO A 69 -1.28 -28.50 -20.76
N ASP A 70 -1.85 -28.15 -21.90
CA ASP A 70 -1.86 -26.81 -22.50
C ASP A 70 -2.82 -25.79 -21.83
N HIS A 71 -3.67 -26.20 -20.88
CA HIS A 71 -4.54 -25.30 -20.09
C HIS A 71 -3.97 -24.93 -18.72
N TYR A 72 -2.81 -25.47 -18.36
CA TYR A 72 -1.85 -24.75 -17.54
C TYR A 72 -0.89 -24.05 -18.51
N THR A 73 -1.32 -22.99 -19.17
CA THR A 73 -0.34 -21.94 -19.42
C THR A 73 0.00 -21.43 -18.02
N PRO A 74 1.19 -21.72 -17.43
CA PRO A 74 1.69 -20.81 -16.40
C PRO A 74 1.57 -19.46 -17.09
N LEU A 75 0.71 -18.59 -16.53
CA LEU A 75 0.36 -17.27 -17.06
C LEU A 75 1.61 -16.74 -17.74
N VAL A 76 1.73 -16.91 -19.08
CA VAL A 76 3.06 -16.99 -19.71
C VAL A 76 3.73 -15.72 -19.27
N GLU A 77 4.72 -15.85 -18.38
CA GLU A 77 5.35 -14.68 -17.80
C GLU A 77 5.87 -13.97 -19.04
N ASP A 78 5.22 -12.84 -19.35
CA ASP A 78 5.52 -12.06 -20.52
C ASP A 78 7.05 -11.93 -20.51
N PRO A 79 7.77 -12.51 -21.49
CA PRO A 79 9.22 -12.60 -21.42
C PRO A 79 9.82 -11.20 -21.24
N GLU A 80 9.15 -10.16 -21.73
CA GLU A 80 9.51 -8.77 -21.49
C GLU A 80 9.40 -8.38 -20.02
N ARG A 81 8.35 -8.81 -19.31
CA ARG A 81 8.22 -8.62 -17.85
C ARG A 81 9.30 -9.38 -17.09
N ALA A 82 9.58 -10.63 -17.43
CA ALA A 82 10.66 -11.37 -16.78
C ALA A 82 12.02 -10.66 -16.97
N ILE A 83 12.29 -10.14 -18.16
CA ILE A 83 13.50 -9.35 -18.44
C ILE A 83 13.52 -8.05 -17.62
N LEU A 84 12.39 -7.33 -17.55
CA LEU A 84 12.29 -6.07 -16.79
C LEU A 84 12.45 -6.30 -15.28
N ALA A 85 11.79 -7.29 -14.71
CA ALA A 85 11.95 -7.66 -13.29
C ALA A 85 13.41 -8.01 -12.97
N ASN A 86 14.07 -8.81 -13.83
CA ASN A 86 15.50 -9.12 -13.67
C ASN A 86 16.40 -7.87 -13.83
N LYS A 87 16.05 -6.93 -14.71
CA LYS A 87 16.73 -5.63 -14.83
C LYS A 87 16.61 -4.84 -13.52
N MET A 88 15.43 -4.79 -12.91
CA MET A 88 15.19 -4.14 -11.62
C MET A 88 16.05 -4.75 -10.51
N VAL A 89 15.97 -6.08 -10.34
CA VAL A 89 16.80 -6.81 -9.36
C VAL A 89 18.29 -6.50 -9.56
N LYS A 90 18.75 -6.48 -10.81
CA LYS A 90 20.14 -6.14 -11.13
C LYS A 90 20.48 -4.71 -10.72
N VAL A 91 19.67 -3.71 -11.06
CA VAL A 91 19.91 -2.31 -10.65
C VAL A 91 19.97 -2.21 -9.13
N PHE A 92 18.98 -2.73 -8.42
CA PHE A 92 18.96 -2.69 -6.95
C PHE A 92 20.14 -3.42 -6.32
N SER A 93 20.55 -4.58 -6.84
CA SER A 93 21.72 -5.30 -6.34
C SER A 93 23.04 -4.52 -6.46
N THR A 94 23.15 -3.60 -7.43
CA THR A 94 24.33 -2.73 -7.53
C THR A 94 24.39 -1.65 -6.45
N MET A 95 23.26 -1.36 -5.81
CA MET A 95 23.13 -0.37 -4.74
C MET A 95 23.26 -1.03 -3.36
N ASP A 96 22.93 -2.32 -3.25
CA ASP A 96 23.03 -3.10 -2.01
C ASP A 96 24.47 -3.60 -1.79
N VAL A 97 25.34 -2.68 -1.36
CA VAL A 97 26.75 -2.99 -1.04
C VAL A 97 26.87 -4.07 0.04
N SER A 98 25.83 -4.23 0.89
CA SER A 98 25.79 -5.22 1.96
C SER A 98 25.32 -6.61 1.53
N GLU A 99 24.83 -6.77 0.30
CA GLU A 99 24.18 -7.99 -0.20
C GLU A 99 23.08 -8.51 0.76
N SER A 100 22.38 -7.59 1.41
CA SER A 100 21.33 -7.88 2.38
C SER A 100 20.02 -8.34 1.74
N GLY A 101 19.85 -8.12 0.43
CA GLY A 101 18.57 -8.29 -0.27
C GLY A 101 17.58 -7.14 -0.02
N ARG A 102 18.03 -6.08 0.65
CA ARG A 102 17.21 -4.95 1.11
C ARG A 102 17.87 -3.63 0.74
N LEU A 103 17.03 -2.64 0.44
CA LEU A 103 17.47 -1.27 0.20
C LEU A 103 16.62 -0.29 0.99
N PRO A 104 17.18 0.82 1.49
CA PRO A 104 16.40 1.93 2.02
C PRO A 104 15.34 2.41 1.01
N VAL A 105 14.18 2.83 1.50
CA VAL A 105 13.08 3.32 0.64
C VAL A 105 13.53 4.49 -0.25
N SER A 106 14.39 5.37 0.26
CA SER A 106 14.99 6.49 -0.50
C SER A 106 15.84 6.01 -1.68
N GLU A 107 16.59 4.93 -1.49
CA GLU A 107 17.42 4.31 -2.53
C GLU A 107 16.56 3.63 -3.60
N VAL A 108 15.52 2.91 -3.19
CA VAL A 108 14.56 2.32 -4.13
C VAL A 108 13.86 3.41 -4.95
N ARG A 109 13.39 4.48 -4.29
CA ARG A 109 12.76 5.62 -4.97
C ARG A 109 13.70 6.27 -5.98
N ARG A 110 14.96 6.55 -5.59
CA ARG A 110 15.98 7.12 -6.49
C ARG A 110 16.21 6.24 -7.71
N ALA A 111 16.33 4.94 -7.53
CA ALA A 111 16.51 4.03 -8.66
C ALA A 111 15.30 3.98 -9.59
N LEU A 112 14.08 4.04 -9.07
CA LEU A 112 12.86 4.11 -9.89
C LEU A 112 12.83 5.36 -10.77
N THR A 113 13.22 6.52 -10.23
CA THR A 113 13.21 7.77 -11.00
C THR A 113 14.39 7.89 -11.95
N GLU A 114 15.60 7.54 -11.52
CA GLU A 114 16.82 7.69 -12.32
C GLU A 114 17.03 6.57 -13.35
N ALA A 115 16.75 5.31 -13.00
CA ALA A 115 17.06 4.15 -13.85
C ALA A 115 15.86 3.61 -14.64
N PHE A 116 14.63 3.90 -14.20
CA PHE A 116 13.39 3.46 -14.84
C PHE A 116 12.55 4.61 -15.41
N GLU A 117 13.05 5.85 -15.31
CA GLU A 117 12.46 7.06 -15.90
C GLU A 117 11.03 7.34 -15.40
N LEU A 118 10.75 6.96 -14.15
CA LEU A 118 9.45 7.23 -13.52
C LEU A 118 9.42 8.65 -12.91
N THR A 119 8.23 9.24 -12.83
CA THR A 119 8.03 10.46 -12.06
C THR A 119 8.09 10.17 -10.55
N GLU A 120 8.32 11.21 -9.73
CA GLU A 120 8.29 11.07 -8.27
C GLU A 120 6.95 10.49 -7.77
N SER A 121 5.83 10.90 -8.36
CA SER A 121 4.50 10.38 -8.00
C SER A 121 4.31 8.91 -8.41
N GLN A 122 4.86 8.49 -9.56
CA GLN A 122 4.84 7.09 -9.99
C GLN A 122 5.74 6.20 -9.10
N ALA A 123 6.91 6.71 -8.70
CA ALA A 123 7.79 6.01 -7.77
C ALA A 123 7.11 5.88 -6.39
N LEU A 124 6.51 6.97 -5.89
CA LEU A 124 5.73 6.99 -4.66
C LEU A 124 4.54 6.01 -4.72
N TYR A 125 3.85 5.95 -5.86
CA TYR A 125 2.77 4.99 -6.09
C TYR A 125 3.26 3.55 -5.88
N LEU A 126 4.43 3.19 -6.41
CA LEU A 126 4.96 1.82 -6.30
C LEU A 126 5.38 1.48 -4.87
N ILE A 127 6.11 2.37 -4.21
CA ILE A 127 6.66 2.10 -2.87
C ILE A 127 5.59 2.10 -1.77
N THR A 128 4.42 2.72 -2.02
CA THR A 128 3.28 2.69 -1.08
C THR A 128 2.24 1.64 -1.45
N ALA A 129 2.50 0.80 -2.48
CA ALA A 129 1.51 -0.14 -3.02
C ALA A 129 1.19 -1.26 -2.03
N PRO A 130 -0.02 -1.85 -2.06
CA PRO A 130 -0.37 -2.96 -1.16
C PRO A 130 0.56 -4.17 -1.25
N PHE A 131 1.23 -4.36 -2.40
CA PHE A 131 2.22 -5.42 -2.59
C PHE A 131 3.62 -5.07 -2.04
N THR A 132 3.88 -3.82 -1.69
CA THR A 132 5.17 -3.38 -1.19
C THR A 132 5.22 -3.55 0.32
N THR A 133 6.15 -4.39 0.78
CA THR A 133 6.41 -4.58 2.21
C THR A 133 7.53 -3.66 2.64
N ILE A 134 7.19 -2.71 3.50
CA ILE A 134 8.16 -1.81 4.13
C ILE A 134 8.58 -2.42 5.47
N ILE A 135 9.88 -2.65 5.61
CA ILE A 135 10.50 -3.16 6.83
C ILE A 135 10.98 -1.95 7.62
N GLU A 136 10.33 -1.70 8.75
CA GLU A 136 10.66 -0.59 9.62
C GLU A 136 12.05 -0.78 10.25
N ASP A 137 12.78 0.32 10.39
CA ASP A 137 14.04 0.32 11.14
C ASP A 137 13.74 0.09 12.62
N ASP A 138 14.18 -1.04 13.16
CA ASP A 138 14.11 -1.38 14.58
C ASP A 138 15.23 -0.70 15.41
N GLY A 139 15.93 0.26 14.81
CA GLY A 139 17.09 0.94 15.37
C GLY A 139 18.42 0.25 15.04
N SER A 140 18.44 -0.70 14.10
CA SER A 140 19.61 -1.50 13.75
C SER A 140 20.35 -0.99 12.52
N ARG A 141 21.10 0.12 12.65
CA ARG A 141 22.11 0.62 11.67
C ARG A 141 21.65 0.91 10.23
N MET A 142 20.52 0.39 9.76
CA MET A 142 19.89 0.77 8.50
C MET A 142 19.31 2.15 8.70
N THR A 143 19.61 3.07 7.80
CA THR A 143 19.17 4.46 7.89
C THR A 143 17.72 4.59 7.45
N GLY A 144 16.80 4.01 8.20
CA GLY A 144 15.35 4.10 7.99
C GLY A 144 14.74 2.89 7.28
N ASP A 145 13.46 3.04 6.97
CA ASP A 145 12.62 2.01 6.36
C ASP A 145 13.25 1.40 5.11
N ALA A 146 13.16 0.07 4.96
CA ALA A 146 13.76 -0.70 3.88
C ALA A 146 12.75 -1.56 3.12
N ILE A 147 13.07 -1.90 1.86
CA ILE A 147 12.26 -2.76 0.99
C ILE A 147 13.12 -3.95 0.53
N GLU A 148 12.55 -5.15 0.58
CA GLU A 148 13.12 -6.33 -0.09
C GLU A 148 12.95 -6.20 -1.60
N TYR A 149 14.04 -5.89 -2.30
CA TYR A 149 13.95 -5.43 -3.68
C TYR A 149 13.61 -6.53 -4.68
N SER A 150 13.87 -7.81 -4.36
CA SER A 150 13.55 -8.92 -5.27
C SER A 150 12.04 -9.19 -5.36
N PRO A 151 11.31 -9.45 -4.26
CA PRO A 151 9.84 -9.55 -4.29
C PRO A 151 9.18 -8.29 -4.86
N PHE A 152 9.66 -7.10 -4.46
CA PHE A 152 9.18 -5.82 -4.99
C PHE A 152 9.33 -5.74 -6.51
N SER A 153 10.49 -6.12 -7.06
CA SER A 153 10.73 -6.08 -8.51
C SER A 153 9.76 -6.95 -9.30
N HIS A 154 9.47 -8.16 -8.80
CA HIS A 154 8.52 -9.06 -9.45
C HIS A 154 7.08 -8.57 -9.36
N ALA A 155 6.68 -7.95 -8.24
CA ALA A 155 5.34 -7.41 -8.07
C ALA A 155 5.10 -6.12 -8.86
N ALA A 156 6.08 -5.21 -8.87
CA ALA A 156 5.98 -3.89 -9.49
C ALA A 156 6.07 -3.91 -11.03
N VAL A 157 6.56 -5.00 -11.63
CA VAL A 157 6.93 -5.06 -13.05
C VAL A 157 5.80 -4.68 -14.00
N ARG A 158 4.55 -5.09 -13.70
CA ARG A 158 3.40 -4.82 -14.55
C ARG A 158 3.07 -3.32 -14.57
N THR A 159 3.15 -2.67 -13.42
CA THR A 159 2.88 -1.24 -13.29
C THR A 159 3.99 -0.40 -13.92
N ILE A 160 5.26 -0.80 -13.75
CA ILE A 160 6.38 -0.10 -14.38
C ILE A 160 6.30 -0.20 -15.91
N GLN A 161 5.99 -1.39 -16.45
CA GLN A 161 5.76 -1.58 -17.88
C GLN A 161 4.62 -0.68 -18.38
N TYR A 162 3.54 -0.53 -17.61
CA TYR A 162 2.44 0.37 -17.94
C TYR A 162 2.88 1.84 -18.02
N PHE A 163 3.60 2.35 -17.01
CA PHE A 163 4.08 3.74 -17.01
C PHE A 163 5.08 4.01 -18.14
N GLN A 164 5.95 3.04 -18.46
CA GLN A 164 6.87 3.15 -19.58
C GLN A 164 6.16 3.12 -20.95
N GLN A 165 4.97 2.53 -21.05
CA GLN A 165 4.16 2.56 -22.27
C GLN A 165 3.31 3.83 -22.37
N HIS A 166 3.02 4.49 -21.25
CA HIS A 166 2.18 5.67 -21.14
C HIS A 166 2.96 6.84 -20.53
N HIS A 167 3.97 7.34 -21.24
CA HIS A 167 4.84 8.43 -20.76
C HIS A 167 4.09 9.73 -20.41
N ASP A 168 2.92 9.96 -21.00
CA ASP A 168 2.09 11.14 -20.73
C ASP A 168 1.21 10.96 -19.47
N PHE A 169 1.20 9.77 -18.86
CA PHE A 169 0.42 9.51 -17.65
C PHE A 169 1.11 10.11 -16.42
N SER A 170 0.39 10.96 -15.70
CA SER A 170 0.84 11.48 -14.41
C SER A 170 -0.32 11.56 -13.43
N PHE A 171 -0.01 11.44 -12.14
CA PHE A 171 -1.00 11.65 -11.08
C PHE A 171 -1.20 13.16 -10.88
N ASP A 172 -2.21 13.71 -11.55
CA ASP A 172 -2.57 15.13 -11.45
C ASP A 172 -3.54 15.34 -10.29
N VAL A 173 -3.07 16.03 -9.25
CA VAL A 173 -3.90 16.47 -8.12
C VAL A 173 -4.01 17.99 -8.18
N ASP A 174 -5.22 18.49 -8.42
CA ASP A 174 -5.49 19.93 -8.37
C ASP A 174 -5.52 20.41 -6.92
N SER A 175 -4.35 20.81 -6.41
CA SER A 175 -4.20 21.34 -5.06
C SER A 175 -4.90 22.69 -4.86
N SER A 176 -5.32 23.36 -5.95
CA SER A 176 -6.00 24.64 -5.93
C SER A 176 -7.53 24.54 -5.80
N ASP A 177 -8.09 23.34 -5.96
CA ASP A 177 -9.53 23.14 -5.80
C ASP A 177 -9.93 23.24 -4.33
N THR A 178 -10.46 24.41 -3.96
CA THR A 178 -10.97 24.69 -2.61
C THR A 178 -12.17 23.83 -2.22
N CYS A 179 -12.82 23.18 -3.20
CA CYS A 179 -13.97 22.31 -2.98
C CYS A 179 -13.57 20.83 -2.86
N ALA A 180 -12.30 20.49 -3.08
CA ALA A 180 -11.83 19.12 -2.94
C ALA A 180 -12.06 18.61 -1.50
N THR A 181 -12.42 17.34 -1.39
CA THR A 181 -12.57 16.65 -0.10
C THR A 181 -11.89 15.30 -0.16
N VAL A 182 -11.18 14.93 0.90
CA VAL A 182 -10.66 13.57 1.06
C VAL A 182 -11.26 12.99 2.32
N HIS A 183 -11.73 11.74 2.26
CA HIS A 183 -12.46 11.10 3.35
C HIS A 183 -13.65 11.93 3.87
N GLY A 184 -14.28 12.71 2.97
CA GLY A 184 -15.39 13.61 3.29
C GLY A 184 -15.02 14.88 4.07
N MET A 185 -13.73 15.19 4.22
CA MET A 185 -13.23 16.38 4.91
C MET A 185 -12.54 17.32 3.93
N ASN A 186 -12.76 18.63 4.10
CA ASN A 186 -12.00 19.64 3.37
C ASN A 186 -10.62 19.86 4.02
N ARG A 187 -9.76 20.60 3.33
CA ARG A 187 -8.41 20.98 3.79
C ARG A 187 -8.39 21.52 5.21
N TYR A 188 -9.27 22.48 5.52
CA TYR A 188 -9.30 23.13 6.83
C TYR A 188 -9.60 22.12 7.94
N ASP A 189 -10.57 21.22 7.73
CA ASP A 189 -10.94 20.21 8.71
C ASP A 189 -9.81 19.20 8.96
N ILE A 190 -9.09 18.79 7.90
CA ILE A 190 -7.92 17.91 8.00
C ILE A 190 -6.78 18.61 8.75
N GLU A 191 -6.38 19.82 8.34
CA GLU A 191 -5.28 20.56 8.97
C GLU A 191 -5.57 20.87 10.44
N GLN A 192 -6.77 21.36 10.76
CA GLN A 192 -7.15 21.63 12.15
C GLN A 192 -7.32 20.35 12.97
N GLY A 193 -7.74 19.27 12.32
CA GLY A 193 -7.83 17.94 12.90
C GLY A 193 -6.49 17.43 13.39
N PHE A 194 -5.53 17.30 12.48
CA PHE A 194 -4.18 16.86 12.79
C PHE A 194 -3.44 17.83 13.72
N LEU A 195 -3.62 19.15 13.56
CA LEU A 195 -3.02 20.13 14.47
C LEU A 195 -3.42 19.89 15.93
N ARG A 196 -4.70 19.56 16.18
CA ARG A 196 -5.18 19.22 17.53
C ARG A 196 -4.53 17.93 18.04
N ILE A 197 -4.42 16.91 17.21
CA ILE A 197 -3.80 15.63 17.57
C ILE A 197 -2.32 15.84 17.93
N PHE A 198 -1.57 16.51 17.06
CA PHE A 198 -0.13 16.71 17.27
C PHE A 198 0.18 17.59 18.48
N ARG A 199 -0.61 18.65 18.73
CA ARG A 199 -0.45 19.48 19.93
C ARG A 199 -0.79 18.75 21.23
N LEU A 200 -1.63 17.72 21.18
CA LEU A 200 -1.89 16.88 22.35
C LEU A 200 -0.69 15.96 22.68
N LEU A 201 0.08 15.57 21.66
CA LEU A 201 1.30 14.77 21.83
C LEU A 201 2.52 15.64 22.18
N ASP A 202 2.62 16.85 21.63
CA ASP A 202 3.68 17.82 21.94
C ASP A 202 3.38 18.59 23.24
N GLU A 203 3.40 17.89 24.37
CA GLU A 203 3.16 18.50 25.70
C GLU A 203 4.13 19.64 26.02
N ALA A 204 5.33 19.62 25.42
CA ALA A 204 6.37 20.62 25.60
C ALA A 204 6.17 21.88 24.72
N GLY A 205 5.26 21.85 23.74
CA GLY A 205 4.99 22.97 22.83
C GLY A 205 6.20 23.33 21.96
N THR A 206 6.97 22.33 21.56
CA THR A 206 8.19 22.48 20.75
C THR A 206 7.93 22.70 19.26
N GLY A 207 6.72 22.37 18.77
CA GLY A 207 6.42 22.28 17.35
C GLY A 207 6.98 21.02 16.69
N ARG A 208 7.44 20.04 17.48
CA ARG A 208 8.11 18.83 17.02
C ARG A 208 7.54 17.59 17.70
N LEU A 209 7.54 16.48 16.97
CA LEU A 209 7.22 15.16 17.50
C LEU A 209 8.34 14.18 17.13
N LEU A 210 8.58 13.17 17.96
CA LEU A 210 9.38 12.03 17.53
C LEU A 210 8.68 11.35 16.34
N LEU A 211 9.45 10.82 15.39
CA LEU A 211 8.88 10.15 14.22
C LEU A 211 7.91 9.03 14.60
N GLN A 212 8.22 8.28 15.65
CA GLN A 212 7.34 7.21 16.18
C GLN A 212 6.02 7.77 16.73
N ASP A 213 6.04 8.91 17.43
CA ASP A 213 4.83 9.56 17.95
C ASP A 213 3.99 10.14 16.81
N TYR A 214 4.63 10.70 15.78
CA TYR A 214 3.97 11.17 14.56
C TYR A 214 3.28 10.02 13.82
N GLN A 215 3.99 8.92 13.58
CA GLN A 215 3.44 7.70 12.95
C GLN A 215 2.27 7.13 13.76
N GLY A 216 2.44 6.99 15.08
CA GLY A 216 1.38 6.55 15.97
C GLY A 216 0.16 7.48 15.95
N ALA A 217 0.34 8.79 15.82
CA ALA A 217 -0.77 9.73 15.64
C ALA A 217 -1.54 9.51 14.33
N LEU A 218 -0.84 9.23 13.22
CA LEU A 218 -1.48 8.95 11.94
C LEU A 218 -2.32 7.67 12.00
N GLU A 219 -1.77 6.60 12.57
CA GLU A 219 -2.45 5.30 12.71
C GLU A 219 -3.69 5.36 13.61
N ASN A 220 -3.64 6.20 14.65
CA ASN A 220 -4.73 6.32 15.63
C ASN A 220 -5.65 7.53 15.35
N ALA A 221 -5.48 8.21 14.22
CA ALA A 221 -6.29 9.37 13.87
C ALA A 221 -7.76 8.95 13.63
N PRO A 222 -8.76 9.72 14.11
CA PRO A 222 -10.17 9.40 13.97
C PRO A 222 -10.73 9.73 12.57
N TYR A 223 -9.95 9.48 11.51
CA TYR A 223 -10.22 9.95 10.15
C TYR A 223 -10.39 8.83 9.12
N HIS A 224 -10.42 7.56 9.53
CA HIS A 224 -10.52 6.38 8.64
C HIS A 224 -9.47 6.40 7.51
N LEU A 225 -8.25 6.83 7.85
CA LEU A 225 -7.15 6.76 6.90
C LEU A 225 -6.95 5.32 6.44
N THR A 226 -6.80 5.14 5.13
CA THR A 226 -6.42 3.87 4.53
C THR A 226 -4.95 3.58 4.83
N HIS A 227 -4.54 2.31 4.67
CA HIS A 227 -3.12 1.95 4.76
C HIS A 227 -2.27 2.77 3.78
N ARG A 228 -2.79 3.01 2.57
CA ARG A 228 -2.16 3.84 1.54
C ARG A 228 -1.91 5.26 2.04
N ASP A 229 -2.92 5.88 2.66
CA ASP A 229 -2.81 7.23 3.21
C ASP A 229 -1.70 7.34 4.25
N ILE A 230 -1.68 6.40 5.20
CA ILE A 230 -0.68 6.37 6.28
C ILE A 230 0.73 6.20 5.68
N CYS A 231 0.91 5.29 4.72
CA CYS A 231 2.19 5.09 4.07
C CYS A 231 2.67 6.33 3.31
N VAL A 232 1.78 6.99 2.54
CA VAL A 232 2.12 8.23 1.82
C VAL A 232 2.53 9.31 2.81
N LEU A 233 1.74 9.56 3.86
CA LEU A 233 2.05 10.59 4.86
C LEU A 233 3.37 10.31 5.61
N ARG A 234 3.61 9.05 5.96
CA ARG A 234 4.86 8.62 6.63
C ARG A 234 6.08 8.81 5.74
N LEU A 235 6.03 8.37 4.48
CA LEU A 235 7.19 8.39 3.60
C LEU A 235 7.51 9.79 3.07
N GLU A 236 6.50 10.65 2.95
CA GLU A 236 6.68 12.02 2.46
C GLU A 236 6.95 13.04 3.56
N CYS A 237 6.81 12.67 4.85
CA CYS A 237 7.07 13.62 5.93
C CYS A 237 8.54 14.04 5.99
N ASP A 238 8.79 15.34 6.17
CA ASP A 238 10.16 15.82 6.34
C ASP A 238 10.62 15.56 7.78
N THR A 239 11.75 14.86 7.91
CA THR A 239 12.34 14.54 9.22
C THR A 239 13.57 15.40 9.48
N CYS A 240 13.55 16.11 10.60
CA CYS A 240 14.73 16.75 11.17
C CYS A 240 15.59 15.70 11.88
N GLY A 241 16.83 15.55 11.41
CA GLY A 241 17.78 14.53 11.88
C GLY A 241 18.53 13.97 10.69
N GLY A 242 19.62 14.64 10.30
CA GLY A 242 20.30 14.38 9.03
C GLY A 242 20.97 13.01 8.98
N GLU A 243 21.30 12.55 7.77
CA GLU A 243 22.18 11.40 7.55
C GLU A 243 23.49 11.58 8.34
N GLY A 244 23.66 10.78 9.39
CA GLY A 244 24.83 10.83 10.27
C GLY A 244 24.57 11.45 11.65
N ASP A 245 23.40 12.03 11.91
CA ASP A 245 22.99 12.38 13.26
C ASP A 245 22.46 11.12 13.97
N THR A 246 23.07 10.78 15.10
CA THR A 246 22.63 9.67 15.96
C THR A 246 21.41 10.01 16.81
N GLY A 247 20.92 11.26 16.71
CA GLY A 247 19.70 11.70 17.37
C GLY A 247 18.45 10.97 16.85
N PRO A 248 17.37 10.93 17.65
CA PRO A 248 16.09 10.44 17.17
C PRO A 248 15.58 11.33 16.04
N ARG A 249 14.93 10.73 15.04
CA ARG A 249 14.28 11.48 13.97
C ARG A 249 13.06 12.20 14.51
N GLU A 250 13.00 13.51 14.28
CA GLU A 250 11.89 14.38 14.68
C GLU A 250 11.14 14.89 13.44
N VAL A 251 9.85 15.13 13.56
CA VAL A 251 9.00 15.74 12.53
C VAL A 251 8.56 17.12 13.02
N GLU A 252 8.84 18.17 12.25
CA GLU A 252 8.30 19.51 12.49
C GLU A 252 6.84 19.58 12.01
N TYR A 253 5.92 19.06 12.83
CA TYR A 253 4.55 18.79 12.39
C TYR A 253 3.81 20.05 11.88
N GLU A 254 4.11 21.25 12.37
CA GLU A 254 3.47 22.48 11.87
C GLU A 254 3.86 22.81 10.42
N LYS A 255 5.06 22.37 9.97
CA LYS A 255 5.48 22.46 8.57
C LYS A 255 4.84 21.38 7.70
N GLU A 256 4.52 20.23 8.28
CA GLU A 256 3.89 19.13 7.57
C GLU A 256 2.39 19.34 7.33
N LEU A 257 1.69 20.06 8.22
CA LEU A 257 0.24 20.26 8.13
C LEU A 257 -0.26 20.73 6.75
N PRO A 258 0.34 21.76 6.12
CA PRO A 258 -0.10 22.24 4.81
C PRO A 258 0.09 21.22 3.68
N HIS A 259 0.82 20.11 3.90
CA HIS A 259 1.08 19.07 2.89
C HIS A 259 0.22 17.83 3.08
N ILE A 260 -0.39 17.64 4.26
CA ILE A 260 -1.18 16.44 4.56
C ILE A 260 -2.35 16.30 3.59
N PHE A 261 -3.05 17.39 3.29
CA PHE A 261 -4.23 17.35 2.42
C PHE A 261 -3.88 16.94 0.98
N GLU A 262 -2.83 17.52 0.40
CA GLU A 262 -2.34 17.21 -0.94
C GLU A 262 -1.87 15.76 -1.04
N ARG A 263 -1.18 15.27 -0.02
CA ARG A 263 -0.70 13.88 0.04
C ARG A 263 -1.86 12.89 0.16
N LEU A 264 -2.92 13.25 0.88
CA LEU A 264 -4.14 12.45 0.96
C LEU A 264 -4.91 12.44 -0.38
N LEU A 265 -5.00 13.58 -1.07
CA LEU A 265 -5.57 13.62 -2.42
C LEU A 265 -4.77 12.76 -3.41
N LEU A 266 -3.44 12.76 -3.29
CA LEU A 266 -2.58 11.92 -4.10
C LEU A 266 -2.77 10.43 -3.79
N ALA A 267 -2.92 10.07 -2.51
CA ALA A 267 -3.25 8.71 -2.10
C ALA A 267 -4.63 8.25 -2.62
N GLU A 268 -5.62 9.14 -2.66
CA GLU A 268 -6.92 8.87 -3.29
C GLU A 268 -6.79 8.65 -4.81
N ALA A 269 -6.03 9.50 -5.52
CA ALA A 269 -5.74 9.32 -6.94
C ALA A 269 -5.04 7.98 -7.23
N PHE A 270 -4.17 7.54 -6.31
CA PHE A 270 -3.56 6.22 -6.39
C PHE A 270 -4.56 5.08 -6.25
N ASN A 271 -5.48 5.16 -5.28
CA ASN A 271 -6.51 4.13 -5.08
C ASN A 271 -7.46 4.05 -6.30
N LEU A 272 -7.84 5.19 -6.88
CA LEU A 272 -8.68 5.24 -8.08
C LEU A 272 -7.99 4.55 -9.27
N PHE A 273 -6.69 4.77 -9.46
CA PHE A 273 -5.91 4.08 -10.50
C PHE A 273 -5.88 2.56 -10.30
N GLU A 274 -5.81 2.07 -9.06
CA GLU A 274 -5.88 0.64 -8.74
C GLU A 274 -7.26 0.04 -9.04
N GLU A 275 -8.34 0.78 -8.79
CA GLU A 275 -9.71 0.37 -9.08
C GLU A 275 -9.99 0.32 -10.59
N GLU A 276 -9.51 1.32 -11.33
CA GLU A 276 -9.65 1.37 -12.80
C GLU A 276 -8.81 0.28 -13.49
N GLY A 277 -7.60 0.01 -13.01
CA GLY A 277 -6.69 -1.00 -13.59
C GLY A 277 -7.10 -2.45 -13.38
N GLN A 278 -8.09 -2.72 -12.52
CA GLN A 278 -8.69 -4.04 -12.30
C GLN A 278 -9.96 -4.30 -13.13
N SER A 279 -10.44 -3.30 -13.88
CA SER A 279 -11.60 -3.41 -14.78
C SER A 279 -11.19 -3.73 -16.23
#